data_AF-A0A5C6CMJ7-F1
#
_entry.id   AF-A0A5C6CMJ7-F1
#
_cell.length_a   1.000
_cell.length_b   1.000
_cell.length_c   1.000
_cell.angle_alpha   90.00
_cell.angle_beta   90.00
_cell.angle_gamma   90.00
#
_symmetry.space_group_name_H-M   'P 1'
#
loop_
_entity.id
_entity.type
_entity.pdbx_description
1 polymer ?
#
loop_
_entity_poly.entity_id
_entity_poly.type
_entity_poly.pdbx_seq_one_letter_code
_entity_poly.pdbx_strand_id
1 'polypeptide(L)'
;MKKLFGAPALLLLVLSLASVTQAVVVVPTYDTFGTLAGATFGGSGIPNDAVAISTIVDGSNTITLGLTAHQRFVGPNLPNDGAGTFTAPTGVSAGASLWNFAYYMDISGGGTFADYQFNVLYDFDKAVNTDSADLGNLDINAGIVALGGTPGSFTLVQDSQNLTFGFLGTASSFVTPPSATYDPNEVGQYSFALQVFDGSSTFLGESAIIVNAVPEPSAFLFGGLICSVIGGNYLRKRMANKAKS
;
A
#
# COMPACT_ATOMS: atom_id res chain seq x y z
N MET A 1 20.05 77.08 -25.63
CA MET A 1 19.45 76.61 -24.37
C MET A 1 18.54 75.42 -24.68
N LYS A 2 18.84 74.24 -24.10
CA LYS A 2 17.95 73.11 -23.71
C LYS A 2 16.86 72.70 -24.73
N LYS A 3 16.75 71.44 -25.14
CA LYS A 3 16.36 70.32 -24.26
C LYS A 3 16.79 68.95 -24.84
N LEU A 4 17.35 68.12 -23.96
CA LEU A 4 17.55 66.68 -24.11
C LEU A 4 16.20 65.98 -24.28
N PHE A 5 16.10 65.04 -25.23
CA PHE A 5 15.09 63.98 -25.20
C PHE A 5 15.80 62.69 -24.81
N GLY A 6 15.69 62.33 -23.52
CA GLY A 6 16.15 61.06 -22.99
C GLY A 6 15.17 59.95 -23.36
N ALA A 7 15.70 58.85 -23.88
CA ALA A 7 14.95 57.63 -24.16
C ALA A 7 14.42 57.02 -22.85
N PRO A 8 13.17 56.53 -22.80
CA PRO A 8 12.67 55.82 -21.63
C PRO A 8 13.31 54.42 -21.57
N ALA A 9 13.95 54.12 -20.44
CA ALA A 9 14.42 52.79 -20.10
C ALA A 9 13.21 51.86 -19.88
N LEU A 10 13.04 50.88 -20.77
CA LEU A 10 12.04 49.83 -20.64
C LEU A 10 12.52 48.84 -19.58
N LEU A 11 11.95 48.92 -18.37
CA LEU A 11 12.21 47.98 -17.28
C LEU A 11 11.42 46.69 -17.54
N LEU A 12 12.11 45.63 -17.96
CA LEU A 12 11.53 44.30 -18.16
C LEU A 12 11.37 43.61 -16.79
N LEU A 13 10.16 43.58 -16.25
CA LEU A 13 9.82 42.85 -15.04
C LEU A 13 9.64 41.35 -15.39
N VAL A 14 10.66 40.54 -15.12
CA VAL A 14 10.57 39.08 -15.26
C VAL A 14 9.77 38.54 -14.07
N LEU A 15 8.49 38.24 -14.27
CA LEU A 15 7.69 37.47 -13.32
C LEU A 15 8.20 36.01 -13.36
N SER A 16 8.97 35.60 -12.36
CA SER A 16 9.21 34.18 -12.12
C SER A 16 7.90 33.56 -11.64
N LEU A 17 7.20 32.86 -12.55
CA LEU A 17 6.14 31.94 -12.20
C LEU A 17 6.76 30.88 -11.28
N ALA A 18 6.58 31.03 -9.98
CA ALA A 18 6.85 29.97 -9.03
C ALA A 18 5.81 28.88 -9.31
N SER A 19 6.25 27.79 -9.92
CA SER A 19 5.43 26.59 -10.08
C SER A 19 5.07 26.09 -8.70
N VAL A 20 3.80 26.23 -8.31
CA VAL A 20 3.28 25.59 -7.10
C VAL A 20 3.20 24.10 -7.42
N THR A 21 4.15 23.32 -6.92
CA THR A 21 4.07 21.86 -6.91
C THR A 21 2.94 21.51 -5.94
N GLN A 22 1.78 21.10 -6.47
CA GLN A 22 0.71 20.56 -5.62
C GLN A 22 1.10 19.15 -5.19
N ALA A 23 0.93 18.88 -3.91
CA ALA A 23 1.10 17.54 -3.37
C ALA A 23 0.08 16.60 -4.00
N VAL A 24 0.53 15.43 -4.49
CA VAL A 24 -0.35 14.43 -5.09
C VAL A 24 -0.56 13.34 -4.05
N VAL A 25 -1.72 13.39 -3.40
CA VAL A 25 -2.10 12.42 -2.38
C VAL A 25 -2.60 11.14 -3.04
N VAL A 26 -2.13 9.99 -2.56
CA VAL A 26 -2.68 8.69 -2.96
C VAL A 26 -4.02 8.47 -2.25
N VAL A 27 -5.08 8.34 -3.04
CA VAL A 27 -6.43 7.95 -2.59
C VAL A 27 -6.83 6.65 -3.30
N PRO A 28 -7.83 5.89 -2.80
CA PRO A 28 -8.25 4.68 -3.49
C PRO A 28 -8.74 5.00 -4.91
N THR A 29 -8.10 4.38 -5.90
CA THR A 29 -8.35 4.60 -7.33
C THR A 29 -8.36 3.23 -8.01
N TYR A 30 -9.47 2.86 -8.65
CA TYR A 30 -9.64 1.59 -9.36
C TYR A 30 -10.94 1.61 -10.17
N ASP A 31 -11.11 0.65 -11.08
CA ASP A 31 -12.35 0.49 -11.85
C ASP A 31 -13.40 -0.32 -11.09
N THR A 32 -12.97 -1.41 -10.47
CA THR A 32 -13.84 -2.30 -9.68
C THR A 32 -13.17 -2.74 -8.38
N PHE A 33 -13.98 -3.00 -7.35
CA PHE A 33 -13.52 -3.57 -6.09
C PHE A 33 -14.24 -4.89 -5.85
N GLY A 34 -13.48 -5.98 -5.67
CA GLY A 34 -14.07 -7.29 -5.44
C GLY A 34 -13.13 -8.44 -5.78
N THR A 35 -13.69 -9.55 -6.25
CA THR A 35 -12.93 -10.77 -6.50
C THR A 35 -12.08 -10.69 -7.76
N LEU A 36 -10.76 -10.88 -7.62
CA LEU A 36 -9.85 -11.08 -8.75
C LEU A 36 -9.55 -12.57 -8.93
N ALA A 37 -10.33 -13.23 -9.78
CA ALA A 37 -10.23 -14.66 -10.01
C ALA A 37 -8.84 -15.05 -10.56
N GLY A 38 -8.22 -16.07 -9.97
CA GLY A 38 -6.90 -16.56 -10.38
C GLY A 38 -5.72 -15.86 -9.71
N ALA A 39 -5.93 -14.74 -9.02
CA ALA A 39 -4.88 -14.13 -8.20
C ALA A 39 -4.57 -15.03 -7.00
N THR A 40 -3.27 -15.29 -6.82
CA THR A 40 -2.68 -16.05 -5.70
C THR A 40 -1.71 -15.20 -4.89
N PHE A 41 -1.27 -14.06 -5.41
CA PHE A 41 -0.36 -13.14 -4.73
C PHE A 41 0.92 -13.82 -4.23
N GLY A 42 1.42 -14.80 -4.98
CA GLY A 42 2.63 -15.55 -4.64
C GLY A 42 2.44 -16.67 -3.63
N GLY A 43 1.22 -16.96 -3.16
CA GLY A 43 0.98 -17.98 -2.14
C GLY A 43 -0.41 -18.64 -2.17
N SER A 44 -0.50 -19.85 -1.63
CA SER A 44 -1.80 -20.47 -1.37
C SER A 44 -2.41 -19.88 -0.08
N GLY A 45 -3.70 -19.55 -0.12
CA GLY A 45 -4.44 -19.11 1.06
C GLY A 45 -4.44 -17.59 1.31
N ILE A 46 -3.88 -16.80 0.39
CA ILE A 46 -4.05 -15.34 0.39
C ILE A 46 -5.43 -15.03 -0.22
N PRO A 47 -6.31 -14.27 0.47
CA PRO A 47 -7.63 -13.94 -0.04
C PRO A 47 -7.55 -13.07 -1.31
N ASN A 48 -8.44 -13.32 -2.26
CA ASN A 48 -8.55 -12.57 -3.51
C ASN A 48 -9.97 -12.06 -3.77
N ASP A 49 -10.81 -12.01 -2.73
CA ASP A 49 -12.21 -11.61 -2.77
C ASP A 49 -12.44 -10.10 -2.56
N ALA A 50 -11.43 -9.39 -2.04
CA ALA A 50 -11.44 -7.94 -1.81
C ALA A 50 -10.19 -7.29 -2.42
N VAL A 51 -10.22 -7.01 -3.72
CA VAL A 51 -9.10 -6.47 -4.49
C VAL A 51 -9.57 -5.21 -5.22
N ALA A 52 -8.78 -4.13 -5.16
CA ALA A 52 -8.93 -2.99 -6.04
C ALA A 52 -8.36 -3.35 -7.41
N ILE A 53 -9.17 -3.28 -8.47
CA ILE A 53 -8.84 -3.78 -9.80
C ILE A 53 -8.99 -2.67 -10.81
N SER A 54 -7.92 -2.41 -11.57
CA SER A 54 -7.91 -1.50 -12.72
C SER A 54 -7.60 -2.29 -14.00
N THR A 55 -8.34 -2.01 -15.08
CA THR A 55 -8.16 -2.60 -16.40
C THR A 55 -7.82 -1.52 -17.40
N ILE A 56 -6.57 -1.53 -17.88
CA ILE A 56 -6.05 -0.55 -18.83
C ILE A 56 -5.96 -1.21 -20.21
N VAL A 57 -6.47 -0.52 -21.24
CA VAL A 57 -6.35 -0.97 -22.63
C VAL A 57 -5.34 -0.11 -23.36
N ASP A 58 -4.29 -0.73 -23.89
CA ASP A 58 -3.25 -0.07 -24.68
C ASP A 58 -3.05 -0.83 -26.00
N GLY A 59 -3.62 -0.29 -27.08
CA GLY A 59 -3.64 -0.96 -28.38
C GLY A 59 -4.36 -2.31 -28.34
N SER A 60 -3.64 -3.39 -28.62
CA SER A 60 -4.15 -4.77 -28.52
C SER A 60 -3.95 -5.39 -27.14
N ASN A 61 -3.21 -4.73 -26.26
CA ASN A 61 -2.89 -5.24 -24.93
C ASN A 61 -3.96 -4.80 -23.92
N THR A 62 -4.26 -5.69 -22.97
CA THR A 62 -5.06 -5.37 -21.80
C THR A 62 -4.23 -5.68 -20.56
N ILE A 63 -4.00 -4.66 -19.75
CA ILE A 63 -3.26 -4.72 -18.49
C ILE A 63 -4.26 -4.76 -17.35
N THR A 64 -4.13 -5.74 -16.47
CA THR A 64 -4.90 -5.84 -15.23
C THR A 64 -3.98 -5.57 -14.04
N LEU A 65 -4.32 -4.54 -13.28
CA LEU A 65 -3.68 -4.21 -12.01
C LEU A 65 -4.62 -4.62 -10.88
N GLY A 66 -4.10 -5.33 -9.89
CA GLY A 66 -4.81 -5.71 -8.67
C GLY A 66 -4.00 -5.33 -7.46
N LEU A 67 -4.61 -4.64 -6.49
CA LEU A 67 -3.97 -4.25 -5.24
C LEU A 67 -4.89 -4.56 -4.05
N THR A 68 -4.35 -5.18 -3.01
CA THR A 68 -5.11 -5.56 -1.81
C THR A 68 -4.26 -5.52 -0.55
N ALA A 69 -4.91 -5.44 0.60
CA ALA A 69 -4.30 -5.69 1.90
C ALA A 69 -4.95 -6.91 2.55
N HIS A 70 -4.15 -7.74 3.20
CA HIS A 70 -4.63 -8.97 3.82
C HIS A 70 -3.88 -9.28 5.11
N GLN A 71 -4.48 -10.14 5.94
CA GLN A 71 -3.87 -10.65 7.15
C GLN A 71 -2.60 -11.44 6.84
N ARG A 72 -1.60 -11.34 7.71
CA ARG A 72 -0.40 -12.16 7.62
C ARG A 72 -0.69 -13.52 8.26
N PHE A 73 -0.50 -14.58 7.47
CA PHE A 73 -0.87 -15.97 7.80
C PHE A 73 -2.38 -16.21 7.89
N VAL A 74 -2.77 -17.38 8.41
CA VAL A 74 -4.17 -17.76 8.56
C VAL A 74 -4.80 -16.97 9.71
N GLY A 75 -5.82 -16.18 9.39
CA GLY A 75 -6.61 -15.40 10.32
C GLY A 75 -7.88 -14.88 9.63
N PRO A 76 -8.76 -14.17 10.36
CA PRO A 76 -9.87 -13.46 9.74
C PRO A 76 -9.37 -12.49 8.67
N ASN A 77 -10.11 -12.36 7.57
CA ASN A 77 -9.82 -11.35 6.55
C ASN A 77 -9.89 -9.96 7.17
N LEU A 78 -9.05 -9.05 6.67
CA LEU A 78 -9.09 -7.65 7.10
C LEU A 78 -10.45 -7.03 6.75
N PRO A 79 -11.12 -6.34 7.70
CA PRO A 79 -12.29 -5.54 7.37
C PRO A 79 -11.94 -4.47 6.33
N ASN A 80 -12.90 -4.16 5.47
CA ASN A 80 -12.79 -3.09 4.48
C ASN A 80 -14.16 -2.41 4.29
N ASP A 81 -14.17 -1.23 3.69
CA ASP A 81 -15.36 -0.42 3.42
C ASP A 81 -16.05 -0.78 2.09
N GLY A 82 -15.58 -1.80 1.37
CA GLY A 82 -16.03 -2.13 0.02
C GLY A 82 -15.55 -1.11 -1.03
N ALA A 83 -14.67 -0.19 -0.68
CA ALA A 83 -14.22 0.91 -1.51
C ALA A 83 -12.70 1.16 -1.45
N GLY A 84 -11.90 0.10 -1.34
CA GLY A 84 -10.44 0.18 -1.37
C GLY A 84 -9.79 0.70 -0.08
N THR A 85 -10.54 0.88 1.01
CA THR A 85 -9.99 1.19 2.32
C THR A 85 -10.09 -0.01 3.26
N PHE A 86 -8.95 -0.50 3.72
CA PHE A 86 -8.83 -1.61 4.65
C PHE A 86 -8.60 -1.11 6.09
N THR A 87 -9.02 -1.90 7.06
CA THR A 87 -8.68 -1.71 8.47
C THR A 87 -7.81 -2.88 8.92
N ALA A 88 -6.61 -2.58 9.41
CA ALA A 88 -5.65 -3.59 9.85
C ALA A 88 -5.28 -3.39 11.32
N PRO A 89 -5.07 -4.46 12.11
CA PRO A 89 -4.53 -4.32 13.45
C PRO A 89 -3.04 -3.92 13.39
N THR A 90 -2.63 -3.04 14.30
CA THR A 90 -1.21 -2.82 14.60
C THR A 90 -0.66 -3.97 15.43
N GLY A 91 0.63 -4.23 15.33
CA GLY A 91 1.35 -5.21 16.11
C GLY A 91 2.25 -6.09 15.27
N VAL A 92 2.90 -7.03 15.96
CA VAL A 92 3.89 -7.94 15.38
C VAL A 92 3.56 -9.36 15.76
N SER A 93 3.58 -10.25 14.77
CA SER A 93 3.60 -11.69 14.98
C SER A 93 4.84 -12.26 14.31
N ALA A 94 5.55 -13.20 14.92
CA ALA A 94 6.73 -13.84 14.32
C ALA A 94 7.69 -12.85 13.59
N GLY A 95 7.98 -11.70 14.22
CA GLY A 95 8.91 -10.69 13.72
C GLY A 95 8.45 -9.79 12.56
N ALA A 96 7.19 -9.87 12.13
CA ALA A 96 6.65 -8.99 11.07
C ALA A 96 5.26 -8.43 11.43
N SER A 97 4.81 -7.39 10.72
CA SER A 97 3.48 -6.82 10.95
C SER A 97 2.37 -7.85 10.75
N LEU A 98 1.21 -7.63 11.37
CA LEU A 98 0.08 -8.56 11.32
C LEU A 98 -0.64 -8.63 9.98
N TRP A 99 -0.25 -7.80 9.02
CA TRP A 99 -0.86 -7.68 7.71
C TRP A 99 0.20 -7.44 6.64
N ASN A 100 -0.17 -7.76 5.42
CA ASN A 100 0.62 -7.56 4.20
C ASN A 100 -0.19 -6.72 3.21
N PHE A 101 0.49 -6.13 2.24
CA PHE A 101 -0.14 -5.73 1.00
C PHE A 101 0.28 -6.70 -0.11
N ALA A 102 -0.55 -6.83 -1.13
CA ALA A 102 -0.29 -7.73 -2.24
C ALA A 102 -0.70 -7.09 -3.56
N TYR A 103 0.07 -7.41 -4.60
CA TYR A 103 -0.11 -6.86 -5.94
C TYR A 103 -0.24 -7.98 -6.97
N TYR A 104 -0.96 -7.66 -8.05
CA TYR A 104 -1.17 -8.50 -9.22
C TYR A 104 -1.05 -7.63 -10.46
N MET A 105 -0.26 -8.06 -11.43
CA MET A 105 -0.06 -7.38 -12.71
C MET A 105 -0.08 -8.43 -13.80
N ASP A 106 -1.07 -8.35 -14.69
CA ASP A 106 -1.19 -9.25 -15.84
C ASP A 106 -1.31 -8.46 -17.13
N ILE A 107 -0.70 -8.97 -18.19
CA ILE A 107 -0.77 -8.44 -19.55
C ILE A 107 -1.31 -9.54 -20.44
N SER A 108 -2.45 -9.27 -21.07
CA SER A 108 -3.00 -10.08 -22.14
C SER A 108 -2.94 -9.32 -23.46
N GLY A 109 -3.05 -10.03 -24.60
CA GLY A 109 -3.00 -9.40 -25.94
C GLY A 109 -1.65 -9.46 -26.67
N GLY A 110 -0.65 -10.11 -26.08
CA GLY A 110 0.65 -10.41 -26.70
C GLY A 110 1.82 -9.56 -26.20
N GLY A 111 1.55 -8.48 -25.46
CA GLY A 111 2.55 -7.70 -24.75
C GLY A 111 3.17 -8.42 -23.56
N THR A 112 4.26 -7.86 -23.06
CA THR A 112 5.09 -8.40 -21.97
C THR A 112 5.54 -7.29 -21.04
N PHE A 113 6.16 -7.65 -19.92
CA PHE A 113 6.77 -6.66 -19.04
C PHE A 113 7.95 -5.92 -19.70
N ALA A 114 8.47 -6.31 -20.88
CA ALA A 114 9.44 -5.48 -21.59
C ALA A 114 8.82 -4.23 -22.26
N ASP A 115 7.50 -4.23 -22.47
CA ASP A 115 6.78 -3.16 -23.18
C ASP A 115 6.29 -2.04 -22.24
N TYR A 116 6.34 -2.29 -20.92
CA TYR A 116 5.76 -1.45 -19.88
C TYR A 116 6.70 -1.32 -18.70
N GLN A 117 6.52 -0.27 -17.90
CA GLN A 117 7.17 -0.10 -16.61
C GLN A 117 6.12 -0.18 -15.50
N PHE A 118 6.33 -1.07 -14.53
CA PHE A 118 5.45 -1.23 -13.38
C PHE A 118 6.14 -0.83 -12.09
N ASN A 119 5.44 -0.03 -11.29
CA ASN A 119 5.91 0.51 -10.03
C ASN A 119 4.89 0.22 -8.93
N VAL A 120 5.36 -0.28 -7.79
CA VAL A 120 4.55 -0.35 -6.57
C VAL A 120 5.02 0.73 -5.62
N LEU A 121 4.17 1.72 -5.41
CA LEU A 121 4.35 2.74 -4.39
C LEU A 121 3.82 2.22 -3.05
N TYR A 122 4.61 2.39 -1.99
CA TYR A 122 4.27 1.95 -0.64
C TYR A 122 4.70 2.96 0.42
N ASP A 123 3.90 3.05 1.48
CA ASP A 123 4.05 4.08 2.51
C ASP A 123 4.62 3.50 3.81
N PHE A 124 5.60 4.22 4.39
CA PHE A 124 6.11 3.99 5.75
C PHE A 124 5.72 5.12 6.71
N ASP A 125 5.25 6.27 6.21
CA ASP A 125 4.66 7.32 7.01
C ASP A 125 3.24 6.89 7.42
N LYS A 126 2.87 7.19 8.66
CA LYS A 126 1.56 6.89 9.24
C LYS A 126 0.59 8.07 9.08
N ALA A 127 1.08 9.19 8.54
CA ALA A 127 0.30 10.39 8.31
C ALA A 127 -0.85 10.13 7.33
N VAL A 128 -1.96 10.80 7.55
CA VAL A 128 -3.06 10.81 6.59
C VAL A 128 -2.62 11.63 5.38
N ASN A 129 -2.95 11.15 4.18
CA ASN A 129 -2.67 11.82 2.92
C ASN A 129 -1.17 12.06 2.64
N THR A 130 -0.31 11.06 2.89
CA THR A 130 1.08 11.09 2.43
C THR A 130 1.15 11.39 0.93
N ASP A 131 2.02 12.32 0.55
CA ASP A 131 2.26 12.67 -0.84
C ASP A 131 2.95 11.49 -1.55
N SER A 132 2.48 11.14 -2.75
CA SER A 132 3.10 10.16 -3.66
C SER A 132 4.62 10.29 -3.81
N ALA A 133 5.16 11.50 -3.73
CA ALA A 133 6.60 11.77 -3.82
C ALA A 133 7.38 11.32 -2.58
N ASP A 134 6.71 11.14 -1.44
CA ASP A 134 7.30 10.67 -0.18
C ASP A 134 7.16 9.14 -0.01
N LEU A 135 6.36 8.47 -0.84
CA LEU A 135 6.25 7.01 -0.86
C LEU A 135 7.55 6.37 -1.38
N GLY A 136 7.80 5.16 -0.90
CA GLY A 136 8.80 4.28 -1.48
C GLY A 136 8.30 3.75 -2.82
N ASN A 137 9.23 3.40 -3.70
CA ASN A 137 8.95 2.82 -5.01
C ASN A 137 9.67 1.48 -5.16
N LEU A 138 8.92 0.45 -5.53
CA LEU A 138 9.42 -0.84 -5.96
C LEU A 138 9.26 -0.95 -7.48
N ASP A 139 10.37 -0.88 -8.21
CA ASP A 139 10.43 -1.07 -9.65
C ASP A 139 10.40 -2.56 -9.97
N ILE A 140 9.27 -3.05 -10.46
CA ILE A 140 9.05 -4.48 -10.70
C ILE A 140 9.92 -4.99 -11.85
N ASN A 141 10.08 -4.17 -12.89
CA ASN A 141 10.91 -4.49 -14.06
C ASN A 141 12.38 -4.68 -13.66
N ALA A 142 12.92 -3.72 -12.92
CA ALA A 142 14.28 -3.80 -12.39
C ALA A 142 14.42 -4.96 -11.38
N GLY A 143 13.37 -5.26 -10.61
CA GLY A 143 13.31 -6.41 -9.71
C GLY A 143 13.43 -7.75 -10.45
N ILE A 144 12.70 -7.93 -11.57
CA ILE A 144 12.82 -9.11 -12.44
C ILE A 144 14.27 -9.30 -12.89
N VAL A 145 14.91 -8.22 -13.37
CA VAL A 145 16.30 -8.27 -13.84
C VAL A 145 17.26 -8.60 -12.69
N ALA A 146 17.07 -7.99 -11.52
CA ALA A 146 17.91 -8.23 -10.33
C ALA A 146 17.85 -9.69 -9.85
N LEU A 147 16.71 -10.36 -10.06
CA LEU A 147 16.52 -11.78 -9.75
C LEU A 147 16.96 -12.72 -10.90
N GLY A 148 17.60 -12.18 -11.94
CA GLY A 148 18.12 -12.95 -13.08
C GLY A 148 17.09 -13.28 -14.16
N GLY A 149 15.90 -12.68 -14.09
CA GLY A 149 14.86 -12.78 -15.11
C GLY A 149 15.07 -11.83 -16.27
N THR A 150 14.24 -11.97 -17.30
CA THR A 150 14.14 -11.02 -18.43
C THR A 150 12.70 -10.55 -18.52
N PRO A 151 12.39 -9.25 -18.38
CA PRO A 151 11.01 -8.73 -18.39
C PRO A 151 10.17 -9.22 -19.57
N GLY A 152 10.77 -9.35 -20.76
CA GLY A 152 10.09 -9.87 -21.96
C GLY A 152 9.66 -11.33 -21.90
N SER A 153 9.98 -12.07 -20.83
CA SER A 153 9.51 -13.45 -20.58
C SER A 153 8.31 -13.53 -19.64
N PHE A 154 7.85 -12.40 -19.11
CA PHE A 154 6.76 -12.34 -18.15
C PHE A 154 5.57 -11.61 -18.77
N THR A 155 4.39 -12.18 -18.61
CA THR A 155 3.10 -11.52 -18.82
C THR A 155 2.34 -11.35 -17.51
N LEU A 156 2.75 -12.06 -16.46
CA LEU A 156 2.11 -12.05 -15.14
C LEU A 156 3.19 -11.97 -14.06
N VAL A 157 3.03 -11.02 -13.14
CA VAL A 157 3.77 -10.92 -11.89
C VAL A 157 2.80 -10.62 -10.75
N GLN A 158 2.94 -11.34 -9.65
CA GLN A 158 2.12 -11.15 -8.46
C GLN A 158 2.92 -11.57 -7.22
N ASP A 159 2.75 -10.85 -6.12
CA ASP A 159 3.42 -11.16 -4.85
C ASP A 159 2.71 -10.49 -3.67
N SER A 160 3.15 -10.83 -2.46
CA SER A 160 2.70 -10.28 -1.19
C SER A 160 3.90 -9.80 -0.37
N GLN A 161 3.85 -8.56 0.09
CA GLN A 161 4.93 -7.93 0.81
C GLN A 161 4.49 -7.53 2.22
N ASN A 162 5.42 -7.64 3.16
CA ASN A 162 5.26 -7.12 4.51
C ASN A 162 6.14 -5.89 4.67
N LEU A 163 5.61 -4.80 5.21
CA LEU A 163 6.35 -3.55 5.39
C LEU A 163 7.57 -3.69 6.32
N THR A 164 7.66 -4.75 7.13
CA THR A 164 8.86 -5.04 7.93
C THR A 164 9.99 -5.72 7.16
N PHE A 165 9.78 -6.09 5.89
CA PHE A 165 10.85 -6.63 5.05
C PHE A 165 11.92 -5.58 4.81
N GLY A 166 13.11 -5.78 5.39
CA GLY A 166 14.17 -4.77 5.45
C GLY A 166 14.67 -4.27 4.08
N PHE A 167 14.47 -5.04 3.01
CA PHE A 167 14.84 -4.59 1.67
C PHE A 167 13.96 -3.41 1.18
N LEU A 168 12.72 -3.27 1.68
CA LEU A 168 11.86 -2.12 1.39
C LEU A 168 12.37 -0.84 2.05
N GLY A 169 13.08 -0.95 3.18
CA GLY A 169 13.71 0.19 3.85
C GLY A 169 15.13 0.50 3.36
N THR A 170 15.63 -0.21 2.34
CA THR A 170 17.03 -0.12 1.89
C THR A 170 17.12 0.13 0.40
N ALA A 171 17.74 1.24 0.00
CA ALA A 171 17.94 1.56 -1.42
C ALA A 171 18.68 0.45 -2.17
N SER A 172 18.18 0.12 -3.36
CA SER A 172 18.76 -0.87 -4.27
C SER A 172 18.50 -0.47 -5.72
N SER A 173 18.88 -1.31 -6.69
CA SER A 173 18.61 -1.04 -8.11
C SER A 173 17.13 -1.07 -8.49
N PHE A 174 16.27 -1.59 -7.61
CA PHE A 174 14.83 -1.74 -7.85
C PHE A 174 13.98 -1.24 -6.68
N VAL A 175 14.61 -0.64 -5.66
CA VAL A 175 13.92 -0.07 -4.49
C VAL A 175 14.44 1.34 -4.24
N THR A 176 13.53 2.29 -4.26
CA THR A 176 13.69 3.60 -3.63
C THR A 176 12.90 3.57 -2.32
N PRO A 177 13.53 3.58 -1.14
CA PRO A 177 12.80 3.50 0.12
C PRO A 177 12.08 4.83 0.40
N PRO A 178 10.96 4.80 1.15
CA PRO A 178 10.36 6.01 1.71
C PRO A 178 11.37 6.69 2.65
N SER A 179 11.21 8.00 2.87
CA SER A 179 12.05 8.73 3.82
C SER A 179 11.76 8.36 5.29
N ALA A 180 10.52 7.93 5.56
CA ALA A 180 10.07 7.45 6.86
C ALA A 180 10.59 6.04 7.17
N THR A 181 10.50 5.63 8.44
CA THR A 181 10.77 4.25 8.88
C THR A 181 9.47 3.62 9.35
N TYR A 182 9.17 2.43 8.85
CA TYR A 182 7.98 1.69 9.25
C TYR A 182 8.08 1.18 10.70
N ASP A 183 7.05 1.43 11.50
CA ASP A 183 6.83 0.78 12.80
C ASP A 183 5.49 0.03 12.78
N PRO A 184 5.50 -1.32 12.91
CA PRO A 184 4.28 -2.12 12.89
C PRO A 184 3.32 -1.88 14.06
N ASN A 185 3.75 -1.20 15.14
CA ASN A 185 2.93 -0.92 16.31
C ASN A 185 2.22 0.44 16.22
N GLU A 186 2.54 1.24 15.22
CA GLU A 186 2.01 2.59 15.07
C GLU A 186 0.65 2.61 14.39
N VAL A 187 -0.24 3.43 14.94
CA VAL A 187 -1.58 3.67 14.39
C VAL A 187 -1.47 4.76 13.35
N GLY A 188 -2.17 4.59 12.23
CA GLY A 188 -2.22 5.61 11.20
C GLY A 188 -2.77 5.11 9.88
N GLN A 189 -2.52 5.88 8.84
CA GLN A 189 -2.92 5.58 7.48
C GLN A 189 -1.67 5.25 6.66
N TYR A 190 -1.75 4.19 5.86
CA TYR A 190 -0.70 3.80 4.93
C TYR A 190 -1.31 3.70 3.53
N SER A 191 -0.69 4.39 2.58
CA SER A 191 -1.15 4.43 1.20
C SER A 191 -0.33 3.50 0.30
N PHE A 192 -0.99 2.94 -0.71
CA PHE A 192 -0.36 2.08 -1.70
C PHE A 192 -0.91 2.36 -3.08
N ALA A 193 -0.04 2.37 -4.09
CA ALA A 193 -0.44 2.46 -5.48
C ALA A 193 0.37 1.49 -6.34
N LEU A 194 -0.28 0.85 -7.27
CA LEU A 194 0.32 0.03 -8.31
C LEU A 194 0.12 0.78 -9.63
N GLN A 195 1.21 1.21 -10.24
CA GLN A 195 1.19 2.08 -11.42
C GLN A 195 1.78 1.35 -12.63
N VAL A 196 1.27 1.70 -13.81
CA VAL A 196 1.82 1.24 -15.09
C VAL A 196 2.07 2.40 -16.03
N PHE A 197 3.23 2.37 -16.68
CA PHE A 197 3.66 3.30 -17.70
C PHE A 197 4.00 2.55 -18.98
N ASP A 198 3.85 3.19 -20.14
CA ASP A 198 4.34 2.64 -21.41
C ASP A 198 5.88 2.67 -21.49
N GLY A 199 6.43 2.04 -22.54
CA GLY A 199 7.88 2.07 -22.81
C GLY A 199 8.47 3.46 -23.09
N SER A 200 7.64 4.50 -23.24
CA SER A 200 8.04 5.90 -23.34
C SER A 200 7.90 6.68 -22.02
N SER A 201 7.63 5.98 -20.92
CA SER A 201 7.37 6.56 -19.58
C SER A 201 6.10 7.40 -19.48
N THR A 202 5.13 7.20 -20.38
CA THR A 202 3.80 7.81 -20.27
C THR A 202 2.98 7.03 -19.26
N PHE A 203 2.40 7.71 -18.28
CA PHE A 203 1.48 7.09 -17.32
C PHE A 203 0.22 6.59 -18.03
N LEU A 204 -0.11 5.32 -17.87
CA LEU A 204 -1.29 4.70 -18.48
C LEU A 204 -2.42 4.50 -17.47
N GLY A 205 -2.10 4.21 -16.21
CA GLY A 205 -3.09 4.03 -15.15
C GLY A 205 -2.50 3.48 -13.86
N GLU A 206 -3.36 3.37 -12.85
CA GLU A 206 -2.99 2.83 -11.55
C GLU A 206 -4.15 2.10 -10.86
N SER A 207 -3.81 1.32 -9.85
CA SER A 207 -4.73 0.81 -8.84
C SER A 207 -4.20 1.18 -7.45
N ALA A 208 -5.01 1.80 -6.60
CA ALA A 208 -4.57 2.31 -5.30
C ALA A 208 -5.54 1.93 -4.18
N ILE A 209 -4.98 1.72 -2.98
CA ILE A 209 -5.71 1.39 -1.76
C ILE A 209 -5.16 2.17 -0.56
N ILE A 210 -5.96 2.21 0.50
CA ILE A 210 -5.55 2.73 1.80
C ILE A 210 -5.68 1.63 2.86
N VAL A 211 -4.74 1.60 3.80
CA VAL A 211 -4.83 0.78 5.02
C VAL A 211 -4.83 1.68 6.25
N ASN A 212 -5.91 1.65 7.03
CA ASN A 212 -5.97 2.27 8.34
C ASN A 212 -5.53 1.26 9.40
N ALA A 213 -4.31 1.42 9.92
CA ALA A 213 -3.80 0.62 11.00
C ALA A 213 -4.39 1.12 12.33
N VAL A 214 -5.08 0.25 13.07
CA VAL A 214 -5.76 0.55 14.34
C VAL A 214 -5.26 -0.38 15.43
N PRO A 215 -5.31 0.01 16.72
CA PRO A 215 -4.95 -0.89 17.80
C PRO A 215 -5.75 -2.20 17.72
N GLU A 216 -5.11 -3.33 18.02
CA GLU A 216 -5.83 -4.59 18.19
C GLU A 216 -7.02 -4.40 19.15
N PRO A 217 -8.24 -4.86 18.78
CA PRO A 217 -9.35 -4.85 19.69
C PRO A 217 -8.95 -5.59 20.97
N SER A 218 -9.03 -4.93 22.12
CA SER A 218 -8.58 -5.42 23.43
C SER A 218 -9.49 -6.52 24.00
N ALA A 219 -9.83 -7.53 23.19
CA ALA A 219 -10.59 -8.71 23.58
C ALA A 219 -9.93 -9.47 24.74
N PHE A 220 -8.60 -9.35 24.92
CA PHE A 220 -7.89 -9.86 26.10
C PHE A 220 -8.28 -9.15 27.40
N LEU A 221 -8.60 -7.85 27.36
CA LEU A 221 -9.05 -7.11 28.55
C LEU A 221 -10.41 -7.62 29.01
N PHE A 222 -11.32 -7.94 28.08
CA PHE A 222 -12.64 -8.48 28.39
C PHE A 222 -12.60 -9.95 28.82
N GLY A 223 -11.78 -10.78 28.17
CA GLY A 223 -11.58 -12.17 28.59
C GLY A 223 -11.01 -12.28 30.01
N GLY A 224 -10.01 -11.45 30.34
CA GLY A 224 -9.44 -11.36 31.69
C GLY A 224 -10.45 -10.89 32.73
N LEU A 225 -11.27 -9.89 32.42
CA LEU A 225 -12.29 -9.39 33.34
C LEU A 225 -13.41 -10.40 33.58
N ILE A 226 -13.90 -11.07 32.52
CA ILE A 226 -14.94 -12.10 32.62
C ILE A 226 -14.43 -13.29 33.42
N CYS A 227 -13.22 -13.79 33.15
CA CYS A 227 -12.62 -14.87 33.92
C CYS A 227 -12.36 -14.48 35.38
N SER A 228 -11.98 -13.23 35.66
CA SER A 228 -11.79 -12.71 37.02
C SER A 228 -13.10 -12.60 37.80
N VAL A 229 -14.18 -12.15 37.16
CA VAL A 229 -15.51 -12.07 37.77
C VAL A 229 -16.08 -13.46 38.05
N ILE A 230 -15.95 -14.39 37.09
CA ILE A 230 -16.40 -15.78 37.27
C ILE A 230 -15.58 -16.49 38.35
N GLY A 231 -14.24 -16.37 38.30
CA GLY A 231 -13.33 -16.93 39.29
C GLY A 231 -13.57 -16.36 40.69
N GLY A 232 -13.74 -15.04 40.81
CA GLY A 232 -14.07 -14.37 42.07
C GLY A 232 -15.39 -14.83 42.67
N ASN A 233 -16.45 -14.96 41.85
CA ASN A 233 -17.75 -15.45 42.32
C ASN A 233 -17.72 -16.93 42.73
N TYR A 234 -16.95 -17.76 42.03
CA TYR A 234 -16.75 -19.17 42.39
C TYR A 234 -16.04 -19.32 43.74
N LEU A 235 -14.95 -18.58 43.95
CA LEU A 235 -14.20 -18.58 45.21
C LEU A 235 -15.07 -18.08 46.38
N ARG A 236 -15.87 -17.03 46.16
CA ARG A 236 -16.79 -16.49 47.17
C ARG A 236 -17.83 -17.51 47.61
N LYS A 237 -18.43 -18.25 46.68
CA LYS A 237 -19.40 -19.33 46.98
C LYS A 237 -18.75 -20.47 47.79
N ARG A 238 -17.52 -20.86 47.45
CA ARG A 238 -16.79 -21.91 48.18
C ARG A 238 -16.51 -21.51 49.64
N MET A 239 -16.11 -20.27 49.87
CA MET A 239 -15.84 -19.76 51.23
C MET A 239 -17.13 -19.69 52.06
N ALA A 240 -18.24 -19.23 51.48
CA ALA A 240 -19.53 -19.18 52.16
C ALA A 240 -20.06 -20.57 52.56
N ASN A 241 -19.79 -21.61 51.76
CA ASN A 241 -20.18 -22.98 52.09
C ASN A 241 -19.32 -23.60 53.19
N LYS A 242 -18.01 -23.28 53.26
CA LYS A 242 -17.13 -23.71 54.35
C LYS A 242 -17.45 -23.05 55.69
N ALA A 243 -17.96 -21.82 55.68
CA ALA A 243 -18.33 -21.12 56.92
C ALA A 243 -19.62 -21.66 57.57
N LYS A 244 -20.37 -22.53 56.87
CA LYS A 244 -21.61 -23.16 57.35
C LYS A 244 -21.44 -24.62 57.78
N SER A 245 -20.23 -25.19 57.64
CA SER A 245 -19.85 -26.52 58.12
C SER A 245 -19.00 -26.40 59.38
#